data_AF-W1VI06-F1
#
_entry.id   AF-W1VI06-F1
#
_cell.length_a   1.000
_cell.length_b   1.000
_cell.length_c   1.000
_cell.angle_alpha   90.00
_cell.angle_beta   90.00
_cell.angle_gamma   90.00
#
_symmetry.space_group_name_H-M   'P 1'
#
loop_
_entity.id
_entity.type
_entity.pdbx_description
1 polymer ?
#
loop_
_entity_poly.entity_id
_entity_poly.type
_entity_poly.pdbx_seq_one_letter_code
_entity_poly.pdbx_strand_id
1 'polypeptide(L)'
;LLLDDSFSALDVATDARLRAALAPATAQVTKLVVAQRVSTVIDADLILVLDEGRLVGAGRHDELVASSETYCEIVTSQLGSEAAA
;
A
#
# COMPACT_ATOMS: atom_id res chain seq x y z
N LEU A 1 -11.65 7.85 -6.71
CA LEU A 1 -12.10 6.66 -5.95
C LEU A 1 -11.36 6.67 -4.61
N LEU A 2 -12.08 6.68 -3.50
CA LEU A 2 -11.52 6.59 -2.16
C LEU A 2 -11.83 5.21 -1.58
N LEU A 3 -10.81 4.51 -1.12
CA LEU A 3 -10.93 3.19 -0.50
C LEU A 3 -10.32 3.31 0.90
N ASP A 4 -11.16 3.36 1.93
CA ASP A 4 -10.72 3.45 3.33
C ASP A 4 -10.92 2.09 3.99
N ASP A 5 -9.85 1.30 4.02
CA ASP A 5 -9.79 -0.05 4.58
C ASP A 5 -10.95 -0.98 4.14
N SER A 6 -11.51 -0.72 2.95
CA SER A 6 -12.77 -1.33 2.48
C SER A 6 -12.63 -2.82 2.14
N PHE A 7 -11.43 -3.38 2.30
CA PHE A 7 -11.08 -4.76 1.98
C PHE A 7 -10.50 -5.50 3.18
N SER A 8 -10.58 -4.94 4.39
CA SER A 8 -10.13 -5.56 5.65
C SER A 8 -10.85 -6.87 5.95
N ALA A 9 -12.13 -6.98 5.56
CA ALA A 9 -12.93 -8.18 5.72
C ALA A 9 -12.65 -9.27 4.66
N LEU A 10 -11.81 -8.98 3.66
CA LEU A 10 -11.49 -9.91 2.58
C LEU A 10 -10.14 -10.57 2.82
N ASP A 11 -10.09 -11.88 2.55
CA ASP A 11 -8.83 -12.59 2.42
C ASP A 11 -8.00 -12.03 1.25
N VAL A 12 -6.70 -12.31 1.27
CA VAL A 12 -5.74 -11.77 0.29
C VAL A 12 -6.12 -12.13 -1.16
N ALA A 13 -6.59 -13.35 -1.40
CA ALA A 13 -6.93 -13.80 -2.75
C ALA A 13 -8.21 -13.11 -3.27
N THR A 14 -9.19 -12.91 -2.40
CA THR A 14 -10.44 -12.22 -2.74
C THR A 14 -10.20 -10.73 -2.98
N ASP A 15 -9.38 -10.06 -2.16
CA ASP A 15 -9.00 -8.65 -2.37
C ASP A 15 -8.28 -8.46 -3.72
N ALA A 16 -7.29 -9.30 -4.03
CA ALA A 16 -6.56 -9.25 -5.29
C ALA A 16 -7.48 -9.41 -6.51
N ARG A 17 -8.42 -10.37 -6.46
CA ARG A 17 -9.42 -10.58 -7.53
C ARG A 17 -10.34 -9.38 -7.70
N LEU A 18 -10.81 -8.80 -6.59
CA LEU A 18 -11.69 -7.64 -6.63
C LEU A 18 -10.99 -6.41 -7.23
N ARG A 19 -9.74 -6.15 -6.83
CA ARG A 19 -8.92 -5.07 -7.42
C ARG A 19 -8.70 -5.26 -8.91
N ALA A 20 -8.38 -6.48 -9.34
CA ALA A 20 -8.22 -6.80 -10.75
C ALA A 20 -9.51 -6.56 -11.55
N ALA A 21 -10.67 -6.92 -10.99
CA ALA A 21 -11.97 -6.67 -11.61
C ALA A 21 -12.33 -5.18 -11.67
N LEU A 22 -11.90 -4.37 -10.70
CA LEU A 22 -12.13 -2.92 -10.66
C LEU A 22 -11.15 -2.13 -11.55
N ALA A 23 -10.01 -2.70 -11.92
CA ALA A 23 -8.96 -2.01 -12.66
C ALA A 23 -9.45 -1.40 -13.99
N PRO A 24 -10.21 -2.09 -14.86
CA PRO A 24 -10.68 -1.53 -16.13
C PRO A 24 -11.60 -0.31 -15.94
N ALA A 25 -12.50 -0.37 -14.95
CA ALA A 25 -13.46 0.70 -14.67
C ALA A 25 -12.82 1.92 -13.98
N THR A 26 -11.62 1.76 -13.43
CA THR A 26 -10.92 2.79 -12.63
C THR A 26 -9.61 3.26 -13.28
N ALA A 27 -9.35 2.89 -14.53
CA ALA A 27 -8.07 3.13 -15.20
C ALA A 27 -7.69 4.62 -15.30
N GLN A 28 -8.66 5.52 -15.44
CA GLN A 28 -8.45 6.98 -15.54
C GLN A 28 -8.93 7.74 -14.30
N VAL A 29 -9.13 7.04 -13.19
CA VAL A 29 -9.63 7.62 -11.95
C VAL A 29 -8.50 7.71 -10.95
N THR A 30 -8.29 8.89 -10.37
CA THR A 30 -7.40 9.05 -9.21
C THR A 30 -7.91 8.18 -8.06
N LYS A 31 -7.05 7.27 -7.60
CA LYS A 31 -7.33 6.33 -6.52
C LYS A 31 -6.57 6.77 -5.27
N LEU A 32 -7.29 6.95 -4.17
CA LEU A 32 -6.71 7.12 -2.84
C LEU A 32 -7.08 5.90 -2.02
N VAL A 33 -6.07 5.18 -1.53
CA VAL A 33 -6.24 3.92 -0.80
C VAL A 33 -5.60 4.08 0.57
N VAL A 34 -6.40 4.01 1.62
CA VAL A 34 -5.93 3.87 3.00
C VAL A 34 -5.86 2.37 3.28
N ALA A 35 -4.69 1.88 3.60
CA ALA A 35 -4.45 0.47 3.84
C ALA A 35 -3.48 0.25 4.99
N GLN A 36 -3.71 -0.84 5.72
CA GLN A 36 -2.82 -1.30 6.78
C GLN A 36 -1.86 -2.41 6.31
N ARG A 37 -2.08 -2.96 5.10
CA ARG A 37 -1.27 -4.04 4.52
C ARG A 37 -0.35 -3.51 3.42
N VAL A 38 0.93 -3.87 3.46
CA VAL A 38 1.91 -3.47 2.43
C VAL A 38 1.52 -4.03 1.06
N SER A 39 1.04 -5.28 0.99
CA SER A 39 0.61 -5.91 -0.26
C SER A 39 -0.49 -5.14 -1.00
N THR A 40 -1.27 -4.31 -0.29
CA THR A 40 -2.30 -3.47 -0.89
C THR A 40 -1.73 -2.23 -1.59
N VAL A 41 -0.57 -1.74 -1.17
CA VAL A 41 -0.01 -0.44 -1.60
C VAL A 41 1.30 -0.55 -2.39
N ILE A 42 1.89 -1.74 -2.47
CA ILE A 42 3.21 -1.97 -3.07
C ILE A 42 3.31 -1.51 -4.54
N ASP A 43 2.23 -1.66 -5.29
CA ASP A 43 2.15 -1.27 -6.71
C ASP A 43 1.61 0.16 -6.92
N ALA A 44 1.45 0.96 -5.85
CA ALA A 44 0.94 2.31 -5.98
C ALA A 44 1.95 3.25 -6.66
N ASP A 45 1.45 4.17 -7.47
CA ASP A 45 2.26 5.22 -8.11
C ASP A 45 2.92 6.14 -7.08
N LEU A 46 2.27 6.32 -5.92
CA LEU A 46 2.73 7.10 -4.79
C LEU A 46 2.18 6.52 -3.49
N ILE A 47 3.08 6.25 -2.53
CA ILE A 47 2.75 5.81 -1.18
C ILE A 47 3.05 6.97 -0.23
N LEU A 48 2.11 7.24 0.68
CA LEU A 48 2.27 8.24 1.75
C LEU A 48 2.34 7.51 3.09
N VAL A 49 3.44 7.68 3.79
CA VAL A 49 3.69 7.05 5.09
C VAL A 49 3.33 8.04 6.18
N LEU A 50 2.35 7.68 7.00
CA LEU A 50 1.89 8.49 8.12
C LEU A 50 2.34 7.85 9.43
N ASP A 51 2.90 8.68 10.31
CA ASP A 51 3.21 8.33 11.69
C ASP A 51 2.74 9.44 12.62
N GLU A 52 2.00 9.08 13.67
CA GLU A 52 1.35 10.01 14.61
C GLU A 52 0.62 11.21 13.94
N GLY A 53 -0.02 10.97 12.80
CA GLY A 53 -0.74 12.00 12.04
C GLY A 53 0.17 12.95 11.24
N ARG A 54 1.46 12.63 11.10
CA ARG A 54 2.44 13.37 10.29
C ARG A 54 2.90 12.55 9.11
N LEU A 55 3.14 13.22 7.98
CA LEU A 55 3.75 12.61 6.81
C LEU A 55 5.25 12.45 7.05
N VAL A 56 5.70 11.20 7.18
CA VAL A 56 7.12 10.86 7.46
C VAL A 56 7.84 10.28 6.24
N GLY A 57 7.11 9.95 5.17
CA GLY A 57 7.67 9.48 3.90
C GLY A 57 6.68 9.61 2.76
N ALA A 58 7.18 9.88 1.56
CA ALA A 58 6.41 9.88 0.33
C ALA A 58 7.27 9.41 -0.85
N GLY A 59 6.80 8.42 -1.59
CA GLY A 59 7.54 7.88 -2.72
C GLY A 59 6.95 6.57 -3.23
N ARG A 60 7.63 5.94 -4.18
CA ARG A 60 7.34 4.57 -4.59
C ARG A 60 7.89 3.57 -3.56
N HIS A 61 7.45 2.32 -3.65
CA HIS A 61 7.86 1.28 -2.71
C HIS A 61 9.39 1.12 -2.61
N ASP A 62 10.06 1.02 -3.75
CA ASP A 62 11.52 0.92 -3.88
C ASP A 62 12.24 2.12 -3.25
N GLU A 63 11.74 3.33 -3.49
CA GLU A 63 12.27 4.56 -2.92
C GLU A 63 12.10 4.60 -1.39
N LEU A 64 10.94 4.18 -0.88
CA LEU A 64 10.62 4.23 0.54
C LEU A 64 11.35 3.14 1.34
N VAL A 65 11.54 1.93 0.80
CA VAL A 65 12.36 0.90 1.45
C VAL A 65 13.78 1.40 1.65
N ALA A 66 14.33 2.14 0.68
CA ALA A 66 15.68 2.69 0.75
C ALA A 66 15.82 3.96 1.62
N SER A 67 14.75 4.76 1.75
CA SER A 67 14.84 6.12 2.33
C SER A 67 14.02 6.35 3.59
N SER A 68 13.11 5.44 3.96
CA SER A 68 12.22 5.58 5.12
C SER A 68 12.37 4.39 6.06
N GLU A 69 13.01 4.63 7.21
CA GLU A 69 13.15 3.64 8.28
C GLU A 69 11.78 3.12 8.73
N THR A 70 10.82 4.01 8.98
CA THR A 70 9.44 3.66 9.35
C THR A 70 8.77 2.76 8.32
N TYR A 71 8.90 3.07 7.03
CA TYR A 71 8.31 2.22 5.99
C TYR A 71 8.99 0.85 5.94
N CYS A 72 10.33 0.82 6.04
CA CYS A 72 11.11 -0.41 6.06
C CYS A 72 10.75 -1.32 7.25
N GLU A 73 10.53 -0.76 8.43
CA GLU A 73 10.04 -1.48 9.60
C GLU A 73 8.66 -2.10 9.35
N ILE A 74 7.72 -1.33 8.76
CA ILE A 74 6.38 -1.83 8.40
C ILE A 74 6.50 -3.00 7.41
N VAL A 75 7.28 -2.85 6.35
CA VAL A 75 7.52 -3.90 5.34
C VAL A 75 8.07 -5.16 5.99
N THR A 76 9.14 -5.02 6.77
CA THR A 76 9.81 -6.13 7.46
C THR A 76 8.85 -6.87 8.39
N SER A 77 8.00 -6.13 9.12
CA SER A 77 7.04 -6.72 10.07
C SER A 77 5.93 -7.55 9.39
N GLN A 78 5.57 -7.22 8.14
CA GLN A 78 4.43 -7.83 7.45
C GLN A 78 4.82 -8.88 6.41
N LEU A 79 5.93 -8.65 5.69
CA LEU A 79 6.37 -9.49 4.57
C LEU A 79 7.65 -10.28 4.90
N GLY A 80 8.30 -10.02 6.04
CA GLY A 80 9.57 -10.61 6.42
C GLY A 80 10.78 -9.85 5.86
N SER A 81 11.98 -10.20 6.33
CA SER A 81 13.23 -9.49 6.01
C SER A 81 13.64 -9.55 4.54
N GLU A 82 13.19 -10.54 3.78
CA GLU A 82 13.54 -10.69 2.36
C GLU A 82 12.84 -9.66 1.46
N ALA A 83 11.72 -9.09 1.91
CA ALA A 83 10.97 -8.07 1.17
C ALA A 83 11.45 -6.63 1.42
N ALA A 84 12.38 -6.44 2.36
CA ALA A 84 12.95 -5.15 2.74
C ALA A 84 14.38 -4.93 2.21
N ALA A 85 14.88 -5.86 1.39
CA ALA A 85 16.21 -5.88 0.78
C ALA A 85 16.12 -5.59 -0.73
#